data_AF-A0A538DUE6-F1
#
_entry.id   AF-A0A538DUE6-F1
#
_cell.length_a   1.000
_cell.length_b   1.000
_cell.length_c   1.000
_cell.angle_alpha   90.00
_cell.angle_beta   90.00
_cell.angle_gamma   90.00
#
_symmetry.space_group_name_H-M   'P 1'
#
loop_
_entity.id
_entity.type
_entity.pdbx_description
1 polymer ?
#
loop_
_entity_poly.entity_id
_entity_poly.type
_entity_poly.pdbx_seq_one_letter_code
_entity_poly.pdbx_strand_id
1 'polypeptide(L)'
;MHWTTPRVTRPRGVGRRRPVERPAVKLRLAAVVLAVASLTACANGGGHGTATIWITRDRGSHVLLVGHVPAGLTAMQGLDRVADIKTRYAGRYVQAIDGVEGSLTARHDWFYFINGYESDRSAAEYRLHPGDVEWWDFRDWRRSMTEPLVVGAFPEPFLHGYNGRRRSSAVVYAPGLAKSAHRLARMIHAVTVVPSGTNLMKGVNLLVLERGRTAIWAQVMGSHPGDPVRFVVSGAASKLAANPGLVRYRYDLLR
;
A
#
# COMPACT_ATOMS: atom_id res chain seq x y z
N MET A 1 59.04 -57.98 -67.67
CA MET A 1 59.79 -56.78 -68.09
C MET A 1 58.85 -55.59 -68.01
N HIS A 2 59.12 -54.59 -67.15
CA HIS A 2 58.93 -53.15 -67.38
C HIS A 2 59.11 -52.37 -66.05
N TRP A 3 59.46 -51.10 -66.18
CA TRP A 3 60.36 -50.32 -65.33
C TRP A 3 59.71 -49.54 -64.15
N THR A 4 60.63 -49.10 -63.28
CA THR A 4 60.67 -48.35 -62.01
C THR A 4 59.85 -47.04 -61.85
N THR A 5 59.55 -46.65 -60.60
CA THR A 5 59.27 -45.26 -60.15
C THR A 5 59.78 -45.04 -58.70
N PRO A 6 60.21 -43.83 -58.25
CA PRO A 6 61.07 -43.67 -57.07
C PRO A 6 60.54 -42.86 -55.86
N ARG A 7 61.18 -43.15 -54.70
CA ARG A 7 61.54 -42.39 -53.48
C ARG A 7 60.50 -41.61 -52.63
N VAL A 8 60.45 -42.02 -51.35
CA VAL A 8 59.90 -41.32 -50.17
C VAL A 8 61.04 -40.91 -49.22
N THR A 9 60.95 -39.72 -48.63
CA THR A 9 61.90 -39.12 -47.66
C THR A 9 61.55 -39.43 -46.19
N ARG A 10 62.58 -39.45 -45.33
CA ARG A 10 62.64 -39.68 -43.85
C ARG A 10 63.71 -38.68 -43.29
N PRO A 11 63.99 -38.55 -41.97
CA PRO A 11 63.17 -38.57 -40.75
C PRO A 11 63.59 -37.55 -39.63
N ARG A 12 62.76 -37.45 -38.55
CA ARG A 12 63.03 -37.36 -37.08
C ARG A 12 64.00 -36.34 -36.42
N GLY A 13 63.58 -35.82 -35.24
CA GLY A 13 64.47 -35.50 -34.11
C GLY A 13 63.82 -34.71 -32.94
N VAL A 14 63.74 -35.29 -31.75
CA VAL A 14 63.28 -34.71 -30.47
C VAL A 14 64.48 -34.29 -29.61
N GLY A 15 64.39 -33.17 -28.88
CA GLY A 15 65.36 -32.77 -27.85
C GLY A 15 64.75 -31.89 -26.75
N ARG A 16 64.93 -32.30 -25.49
CA ARG A 16 64.46 -31.65 -24.25
C ARG A 16 65.69 -31.21 -23.44
N ARG A 17 65.68 -29.99 -22.84
CA ARG A 17 66.40 -29.60 -21.60
C ARG A 17 66.02 -28.16 -21.16
N ARG A 18 65.67 -27.97 -19.88
CA ARG A 18 65.65 -26.71 -19.08
C ARG A 18 66.94 -26.69 -18.21
N PRO A 19 67.26 -25.72 -17.29
CA PRO A 19 66.63 -24.43 -16.89
C PRO A 19 67.67 -23.25 -16.78
N VAL A 20 67.28 -22.07 -16.26
CA VAL A 20 67.98 -21.27 -15.19
C VAL A 20 67.43 -19.81 -15.09
N GLU A 21 66.94 -19.50 -13.87
CA GLU A 21 66.97 -18.27 -13.03
C GLU A 21 66.45 -16.87 -13.47
N ARG A 22 65.79 -16.22 -12.50
CA ARG A 22 65.33 -14.81 -12.43
C ARG A 22 66.38 -13.97 -11.69
N PRO A 23 66.47 -12.62 -11.85
CA PRO A 23 65.74 -11.75 -10.91
C PRO A 23 65.31 -10.33 -11.40
N ALA A 24 64.29 -9.80 -10.72
CA ALA A 24 64.10 -8.44 -10.18
C ALA A 24 64.08 -7.14 -11.04
N VAL A 25 62.87 -6.54 -11.03
CA VAL A 25 62.52 -5.13 -10.67
C VAL A 25 62.72 -4.02 -11.73
N LYS A 26 61.62 -3.35 -12.12
CA LYS A 26 61.31 -1.93 -11.78
C LYS A 26 59.92 -1.51 -12.29
N LEU A 27 59.14 -0.92 -11.38
CA LEU A 27 57.86 -0.22 -11.56
C LEU A 27 57.84 0.75 -12.76
N ARG A 28 56.71 0.81 -13.48
CA ARG A 28 56.12 2.09 -13.91
C ARG A 28 54.60 2.06 -13.75
N LEU A 29 54.11 3.02 -12.97
CA LEU A 29 52.70 3.32 -12.73
C LEU A 29 51.99 3.69 -14.04
N ALA A 30 50.78 3.19 -14.22
CA ALA A 30 49.70 3.92 -14.88
C ALA A 30 48.36 3.41 -14.33
N ALA A 31 47.81 4.17 -13.38
CA ALA A 31 46.47 3.99 -12.86
C ALA A 31 45.46 4.59 -13.85
N VAL A 32 44.52 3.80 -14.35
CA VAL A 32 43.25 4.29 -14.92
C VAL A 32 42.16 3.73 -14.04
N VAL A 33 41.63 4.59 -13.17
CA VAL A 33 40.50 4.31 -12.29
C VAL A 33 39.24 4.25 -13.14
N LEU A 34 38.65 3.06 -13.26
CA LEU A 34 37.31 2.89 -13.80
C LEU A 34 36.31 3.27 -12.69
N ALA A 35 35.79 4.50 -12.75
CA ALA A 35 34.73 4.94 -11.85
C ALA A 35 33.42 4.20 -12.21
N VAL A 36 33.17 3.08 -11.53
CA VAL A 36 31.85 2.44 -11.54
C VAL A 36 30.92 3.36 -10.75
N ALA A 37 30.03 4.05 -11.46
CA ALA A 37 28.94 4.81 -10.85
C ALA A 37 28.00 3.83 -10.12
N SER A 38 28.24 3.65 -8.83
CA SER A 38 27.29 3.04 -7.90
C SER A 38 26.02 3.89 -7.91
N LEU A 39 24.96 3.38 -8.55
CA LEU A 39 23.60 3.83 -8.29
C LEU A 39 23.26 3.41 -6.86
N THR A 40 23.67 4.23 -5.90
CA THR A 40 23.11 4.26 -4.55
C THR A 40 21.66 4.70 -4.70
N ALA A 41 20.77 3.73 -4.87
CA ALA A 41 19.37 3.92 -4.52
C ALA A 41 19.33 4.14 -3.01
N CYS A 42 19.41 5.40 -2.60
CA CYS A 42 19.10 5.81 -1.24
C CYS A 42 17.63 5.46 -0.99
N ALA A 43 17.35 4.27 -0.47
CA ALA A 43 16.12 3.98 0.23
C ALA A 43 16.13 4.71 1.58
N ASN A 44 16.20 6.04 1.54
CA ASN A 44 16.09 6.89 2.72
C ASN A 44 14.61 7.06 3.02
N GLY A 45 14.11 6.34 4.02
CA GLY A 45 12.78 6.55 4.58
C GLY A 45 11.99 5.29 4.91
N GLY A 46 12.63 4.17 5.27
CA GLY A 46 11.93 3.11 5.97
C GLY A 46 11.59 3.59 7.38
N GLY A 47 10.46 4.28 7.54
CA GLY A 47 9.96 4.63 8.86
C GLY A 47 9.81 3.35 9.69
N HIS A 48 10.51 3.26 10.82
CA HIS A 48 10.34 2.15 11.74
C HIS A 48 8.87 2.08 12.17
N GLY A 49 8.19 0.97 11.89
CA GLY A 49 6.79 0.80 12.21
C GLY A 49 6.14 -0.35 11.44
N THR A 50 4.86 -0.55 11.69
CA THR A 50 4.04 -1.62 11.09
C THR A 50 2.82 -1.04 10.41
N ALA A 51 2.36 -1.70 9.36
CA ALA A 51 1.04 -1.53 8.76
C ALA A 51 0.17 -2.76 9.07
N THR A 52 -1.14 -2.58 9.02
CA THR A 52 -2.12 -3.64 9.27
C THR A 52 -2.77 -4.04 7.94
N ILE A 53 -2.87 -5.34 7.69
CA ILE A 53 -3.55 -5.90 6.52
C ILE A 53 -4.87 -6.51 6.98
N TRP A 54 -5.97 -6.12 6.34
CA TRP A 54 -7.29 -6.70 6.53
C TRP A 54 -7.72 -7.37 5.23
N ILE A 55 -8.20 -8.61 5.33
CA ILE A 55 -8.76 -9.35 4.20
C ILE A 55 -10.17 -9.76 4.60
N THR A 56 -11.16 -9.27 3.85
CA THR A 56 -12.56 -9.54 4.10
C THR A 56 -13.28 -9.92 2.82
N ARG A 57 -14.53 -10.35 2.98
CA ARG A 57 -15.46 -10.53 1.86
C ARG A 57 -16.82 -9.98 2.22
N ASP A 58 -17.62 -9.81 1.17
CA ASP A 58 -19.02 -9.38 1.24
C ASP A 58 -19.15 -8.05 1.99
N ARG A 59 -18.39 -7.03 1.53
CA ARG A 59 -18.38 -5.67 2.08
C ARG A 59 -18.00 -5.63 3.56
N GLY A 60 -16.98 -6.40 3.92
CA GLY A 60 -16.46 -6.49 5.28
C GLY A 60 -17.33 -7.29 6.25
N SER A 61 -18.37 -7.99 5.79
CA SER A 61 -19.23 -8.78 6.67
C SER A 61 -18.58 -10.08 7.17
N HIS A 62 -17.60 -10.61 6.43
CA HIS A 62 -16.77 -11.73 6.87
C HIS A 62 -15.30 -11.35 6.85
N VAL A 63 -14.64 -11.47 7.99
CA VAL A 63 -13.19 -11.31 8.10
C VAL A 63 -12.52 -12.64 7.81
N LEU A 64 -11.66 -12.66 6.79
CA LEU A 64 -10.90 -13.83 6.40
C LEU A 64 -9.55 -13.86 7.12
N LEU A 65 -8.88 -12.71 7.17
CA LEU A 65 -7.56 -12.57 7.80
C LEU A 65 -7.32 -11.15 8.31
N VAL A 66 -6.57 -11.06 9.40
CA VAL A 66 -5.94 -9.82 9.88
C VAL A 66 -4.47 -10.11 10.14
N GLY A 67 -3.59 -9.35 9.49
CA GLY A 67 -2.15 -9.49 9.59
C GLY A 67 -1.46 -8.17 9.88
N HIS A 68 -0.19 -8.23 10.26
CA HIS A 68 0.66 -7.05 10.43
C HIS A 68 1.95 -7.26 9.67
N VAL A 69 2.42 -6.21 9.01
CA VAL A 69 3.64 -6.25 8.20
C VAL A 69 4.51 -5.03 8.51
N PRO A 70 5.83 -5.11 8.28
CA PRO A 70 6.68 -3.93 8.34
C PRO A 70 6.21 -2.85 7.36
N ALA A 71 6.24 -1.59 7.79
CA ALA A 71 6.06 -0.46 6.89
C ALA A 71 7.21 -0.36 5.88
N GLY A 72 6.97 0.33 4.75
CA GLY A 72 7.93 0.50 3.65
C GLY A 72 7.80 -0.54 2.53
N LEU A 73 7.14 -1.68 2.80
CA LEU A 73 6.69 -2.62 1.78
C LEU A 73 5.68 -1.94 0.84
N THR A 74 5.58 -2.41 -0.40
CA THR A 74 4.41 -2.08 -1.22
C THR A 74 3.17 -2.77 -0.67
N ALA A 75 1.97 -2.25 -0.94
CA ALA A 75 0.71 -2.87 -0.53
C ALA A 75 0.65 -4.35 -1.02
N MET A 76 1.03 -4.59 -2.28
CA MET A 76 1.12 -5.95 -2.83
C MET A 76 2.09 -6.85 -2.05
N GLN A 77 3.27 -6.33 -1.67
CA GLN A 77 4.22 -7.09 -0.84
C GLN A 77 3.69 -7.32 0.57
N GLY A 78 2.94 -6.37 1.14
CA GLY A 78 2.28 -6.52 2.43
C GLY A 78 1.26 -7.65 2.39
N LEU A 79 0.40 -7.66 1.37
CA LEU A 79 -0.57 -8.74 1.15
C LEU A 79 0.11 -10.11 0.98
N ASP A 80 1.13 -10.21 0.11
CA ASP A 80 1.88 -11.45 -0.18
C ASP A 80 2.60 -12.03 1.04
N ARG A 81 2.83 -11.23 2.10
CA ARG A 81 3.41 -11.72 3.36
C ARG A 81 2.41 -12.42 4.26
N VAL A 82 1.13 -12.22 4.06
CA VAL A 82 0.09 -12.72 4.96
C VAL A 82 -0.90 -13.67 4.29
N ALA A 83 -0.93 -13.74 2.96
CA ALA A 83 -1.84 -14.58 2.19
C ALA A 83 -1.19 -15.08 0.88
N ASP A 84 -1.68 -16.22 0.36
CA ASP A 84 -1.30 -16.71 -0.97
C ASP A 84 -2.05 -15.91 -2.04
N ILE A 85 -1.32 -15.25 -2.93
CA ILE A 85 -1.91 -14.40 -3.97
C ILE A 85 -1.64 -14.93 -5.37
N LYS A 86 -2.67 -14.84 -6.23
CA LYS A 86 -2.52 -14.98 -7.68
C LYS A 86 -2.77 -13.63 -8.32
N THR A 87 -1.93 -13.27 -9.27
CA THR A 87 -2.01 -11.98 -9.95
C THR A 87 -2.16 -12.12 -11.46
N ARG A 88 -2.67 -11.07 -12.10
CA ARG A 88 -2.76 -10.91 -13.56
C ARG A 88 -2.12 -9.59 -13.99
N TYR A 89 -2.03 -9.39 -15.31
CA TYR A 89 -1.50 -8.17 -15.93
C TYR A 89 -0.11 -7.79 -15.41
N ALA A 90 0.84 -8.73 -15.52
CA ALA A 90 2.21 -8.58 -15.03
C ALA A 90 2.32 -8.21 -13.53
N GLY A 91 1.43 -8.78 -12.71
CA GLY A 91 1.46 -8.57 -11.26
C GLY A 91 0.75 -7.29 -10.79
N ARG A 92 0.07 -6.56 -11.67
CA ARG A 92 -0.60 -5.29 -11.32
C ARG A 92 -1.99 -5.47 -10.72
N TYR A 93 -2.54 -6.68 -10.81
CA TYR A 93 -3.90 -6.98 -10.41
C TYR A 93 -3.98 -8.26 -9.60
N VAL A 94 -4.65 -8.21 -8.44
CA VAL A 94 -4.89 -9.39 -7.61
C VAL A 94 -6.11 -10.12 -8.15
N GLN A 95 -5.89 -11.34 -8.64
CA GLN A 95 -6.93 -12.21 -9.17
C GLN A 95 -7.49 -13.14 -8.09
N ALA A 96 -6.66 -13.60 -7.15
CA ALA A 96 -7.11 -14.43 -6.04
C ALA A 96 -6.28 -14.18 -4.78
N ILE A 97 -6.92 -14.39 -3.63
CA ILE A 97 -6.30 -14.39 -2.30
C ILE A 97 -6.80 -15.65 -1.58
N ASP A 98 -5.90 -16.50 -1.10
CA ASP A 98 -6.19 -17.76 -0.40
C ASP A 98 -7.25 -18.62 -1.10
N GLY A 99 -7.16 -18.70 -2.43
CA GLY A 99 -8.06 -19.49 -3.27
C GLY A 99 -9.42 -18.85 -3.60
N VAL A 100 -9.76 -17.69 -3.04
CA VAL A 100 -10.96 -16.93 -3.41
C VAL A 100 -10.64 -16.06 -4.64
N GLU A 101 -11.23 -16.41 -5.78
CA GLU A 101 -10.89 -15.85 -7.09
C GLU A 101 -11.95 -14.87 -7.62
N GLY A 102 -11.49 -13.76 -8.21
CA GLY A 102 -12.29 -12.79 -8.95
C GLY A 102 -12.95 -13.39 -10.19
N SER A 103 -14.14 -12.91 -10.53
CA SER A 103 -14.91 -13.41 -11.65
C SER A 103 -15.70 -12.30 -12.33
N LEU A 104 -15.38 -12.06 -13.60
CA LEU A 104 -16.12 -11.13 -14.45
C LEU A 104 -17.56 -11.60 -14.71
N THR A 105 -17.80 -12.90 -14.81
CA THR A 105 -19.15 -13.46 -15.03
C THR A 105 -19.99 -13.36 -13.76
N ALA A 106 -19.42 -13.72 -12.61
CA ALA A 106 -20.10 -13.55 -11.32
C ALA A 106 -20.15 -12.07 -10.88
N ARG A 107 -19.32 -11.20 -11.47
CA ARG A 107 -19.16 -9.78 -11.15
C ARG A 107 -18.71 -9.56 -9.70
N HIS A 108 -17.74 -10.35 -9.28
CA HIS A 108 -17.08 -10.23 -7.98
C HIS A 108 -15.59 -10.02 -8.20
N ASP A 109 -14.99 -9.16 -7.40
CA ASP A 109 -13.55 -8.97 -7.45
C ASP A 109 -12.95 -8.46 -6.15
N TRP A 110 -11.62 -8.44 -6.12
CA TRP A 110 -10.81 -7.89 -5.04
C TRP A 110 -10.60 -6.39 -5.23
N PHE A 111 -11.07 -5.61 -4.27
CA PHE A 111 -10.84 -4.17 -4.19
C PHE A 111 -10.00 -3.88 -2.95
N TYR A 112 -9.14 -2.88 -3.02
CA TYR A 112 -8.30 -2.54 -1.89
C TYR A 112 -8.37 -1.05 -1.53
N PHE A 113 -8.27 -0.82 -0.23
CA PHE A 113 -8.38 0.48 0.40
C PHE A 113 -7.13 0.73 1.22
N ILE A 114 -6.67 1.98 1.26
CA ILE A 114 -5.69 2.42 2.26
C ILE A 114 -6.33 3.46 3.15
N ASN A 115 -6.36 3.19 4.45
CA ASN A 115 -6.96 4.07 5.46
C ASN A 115 -8.39 4.49 5.08
N GLY A 116 -9.13 3.60 4.43
CA GLY A 116 -10.51 3.81 3.99
C GLY A 116 -10.68 4.41 2.61
N TYR A 117 -9.64 4.92 1.94
CA TYR A 117 -9.73 5.37 0.55
C TYR A 117 -9.58 4.19 -0.40
N GLU A 118 -10.51 3.98 -1.34
CA GLU A 118 -10.31 3.00 -2.41
C GLU A 118 -9.15 3.44 -3.29
N SER A 119 -8.19 2.56 -3.52
CA SER A 119 -6.99 2.94 -4.27
C SER A 119 -7.26 3.11 -5.76
N ASP A 120 -6.66 4.15 -6.35
CA ASP A 120 -6.71 4.46 -7.78
C ASP A 120 -5.50 3.93 -8.57
N ARG A 121 -4.57 3.24 -7.89
CA ARG A 121 -3.31 2.75 -8.47
C ARG A 121 -3.11 1.27 -8.18
N SER A 122 -2.04 0.69 -8.73
CA SER A 122 -1.67 -0.69 -8.44
C SER A 122 -1.16 -0.84 -7.00
N ALA A 123 -1.51 -1.95 -6.34
CA ALA A 123 -0.96 -2.27 -5.02
C ALA A 123 0.56 -2.47 -5.04
N ALA A 124 1.14 -2.74 -6.21
CA ALA A 124 2.59 -2.78 -6.38
C ALA A 124 3.26 -1.39 -6.34
N GLU A 125 2.49 -0.30 -6.41
CA GLU A 125 2.99 1.08 -6.48
C GLU A 125 2.79 1.86 -5.17
N TYR A 126 1.76 1.54 -4.39
CA TYR A 126 1.54 2.18 -3.08
C TYR A 126 2.51 1.59 -2.05
N ARG A 127 3.28 2.43 -1.36
CA ARG A 127 4.13 2.03 -0.24
C ARG A 127 3.40 2.24 1.08
N LEU A 128 3.34 1.20 1.90
CA LEU A 128 2.72 1.24 3.22
C LEU A 128 3.53 2.12 4.17
N HIS A 129 2.84 3.04 4.84
CA HIS A 129 3.42 3.89 5.86
C HIS A 129 3.12 3.31 7.26
N PRO A 130 3.91 3.66 8.29
CA PRO A 130 3.62 3.26 9.66
C PRO A 130 2.19 3.66 10.06
N GLY A 131 1.42 2.70 10.57
CA GLY A 131 0.03 2.89 10.99
C GLY A 131 -1.00 2.75 9.87
N ASP A 132 -0.58 2.59 8.61
CA ASP A 132 -1.53 2.35 7.51
C ASP A 132 -2.34 1.08 7.77
N VAL A 133 -3.62 1.15 7.42
CA VAL A 133 -4.52 0.02 7.27
C VAL A 133 -4.72 -0.20 5.77
N GLU A 134 -4.16 -1.29 5.27
CA GLU A 134 -4.46 -1.85 3.96
C GLU A 134 -5.60 -2.84 4.09
N TRP A 135 -6.71 -2.59 3.40
CA TRP A 135 -7.89 -3.44 3.48
C TRP A 135 -8.26 -3.95 2.09
N TRP A 136 -8.19 -5.26 1.90
CA TRP A 136 -8.72 -5.99 0.76
C TRP A 136 -10.12 -6.53 1.07
N ASP A 137 -11.09 -6.24 0.20
CA ASP A 137 -12.44 -6.80 0.30
C ASP A 137 -12.85 -7.45 -1.02
N PHE A 138 -13.26 -8.71 -0.95
CA PHE A 138 -13.89 -9.42 -2.06
C PHE A 138 -15.37 -9.09 -2.11
N ARG A 139 -15.82 -8.41 -3.17
CA ARG A 139 -17.20 -7.92 -3.27
C ARG A 139 -17.80 -8.04 -4.66
N ASP A 140 -19.13 -8.20 -4.67
CA ASP A 140 -19.96 -7.95 -5.85
C ASP A 140 -19.88 -6.46 -6.23
N TRP A 141 -19.70 -6.17 -7.53
CA TRP A 141 -19.63 -4.80 -8.06
C TRP A 141 -20.83 -4.39 -8.93
N ARG A 142 -21.90 -5.18 -8.99
CA ARG A 142 -23.13 -4.87 -9.74
C ARG A 142 -23.85 -3.63 -9.21
N ARG A 143 -23.79 -3.42 -7.89
CA ARG A 143 -24.45 -2.27 -7.23
C ARG A 143 -23.59 -1.02 -7.28
N SER A 144 -22.29 -1.18 -7.11
CA SER A 144 -21.33 -0.08 -7.22
C SER A 144 -20.00 -0.57 -7.75
N MET A 145 -19.55 0.03 -8.85
CA MET A 145 -18.22 -0.22 -9.41
C MET A 145 -17.13 0.33 -8.50
N THR A 146 -17.35 1.51 -7.93
CA THR A 146 -16.39 2.24 -7.10
C THR A 146 -17.01 2.62 -5.78
N GLU A 147 -16.16 2.68 -4.76
CA GLU A 147 -16.49 3.01 -3.38
C GLU A 147 -15.38 3.93 -2.86
N PRO A 148 -15.31 5.20 -3.30
CA PRO A 148 -14.12 6.04 -3.11
C PRO A 148 -13.64 6.17 -1.66
N LEU A 149 -14.54 6.00 -0.70
CA LEU A 149 -14.24 6.04 0.73
C LEU A 149 -15.19 5.14 1.53
N VAL A 150 -14.63 4.41 2.49
CA VAL A 150 -15.38 3.56 3.43
C VAL A 150 -15.17 4.00 4.87
N VAL A 151 -16.20 3.82 5.71
CA VAL A 151 -16.12 4.23 7.13
C VAL A 151 -15.31 3.26 7.99
N GLY A 152 -15.06 2.05 7.51
CA GLY A 152 -14.56 0.95 8.34
C GLY A 152 -13.12 1.05 8.78
N ALA A 153 -12.35 1.94 8.15
CA ALA A 153 -11.02 2.31 8.59
C ALA A 153 -11.03 3.57 9.48
N PHE A 154 -12.18 4.10 9.93
CA PHE A 154 -12.17 5.21 10.89
C PHE A 154 -11.40 4.81 12.17
N PRO A 155 -10.47 5.64 12.69
CA PRO A 155 -10.20 7.03 12.32
C PRO A 155 -9.03 7.26 11.33
N GLU A 156 -8.52 6.22 10.67
CA GLU A 156 -7.30 6.28 9.85
C GLU A 156 -7.26 7.32 8.72
N PRO A 157 -8.36 7.66 8.00
CA PRO A 157 -8.33 8.77 7.04
C PRO A 157 -7.93 10.10 7.68
N PHE A 158 -8.13 10.26 8.99
CA PHE A 158 -7.74 11.45 9.75
C PHE A 158 -6.36 11.31 10.40
N LEU A 159 -5.98 10.12 10.86
CA LEU A 159 -4.73 9.92 11.62
C LEU A 159 -3.52 9.69 10.73
N HIS A 160 -3.65 8.85 9.71
CA HIS A 160 -2.55 8.47 8.81
C HIS A 160 -2.77 9.02 7.40
N GLY A 161 -4.02 9.33 7.03
CA GLY A 161 -4.33 9.97 5.75
C GLY A 161 -4.05 9.02 4.58
N TYR A 162 -3.39 9.52 3.53
CA TYR A 162 -3.06 8.71 2.36
C TYR A 162 -1.66 9.06 1.85
N ASN A 163 -0.88 8.04 1.49
CA ASN A 163 0.48 8.16 0.97
C ASN A 163 1.41 8.98 1.89
N GLY A 164 1.35 8.71 3.20
CA GLY A 164 2.17 9.37 4.21
C GLY A 164 1.80 10.85 4.47
N ARG A 165 0.68 11.33 3.91
CA ARG A 165 0.23 12.71 4.06
C ARG A 165 -1.10 12.78 4.80
N ARG A 166 -1.09 13.53 5.89
CA ARG A 166 -2.28 13.88 6.67
C ARG A 166 -2.74 15.30 6.37
N ARG A 167 -4.05 15.48 6.17
CA ARG A 167 -4.68 16.80 6.07
C ARG A 167 -5.10 17.30 7.45
N SER A 168 -5.12 18.62 7.63
CA SER A 168 -5.78 19.23 8.78
C SER A 168 -7.23 18.77 8.86
N SER A 169 -7.72 18.55 10.08
CA SER A 169 -9.07 18.06 10.32
C SER A 169 -9.88 19.01 11.21
N ALA A 170 -11.18 19.08 10.97
CA ALA A 170 -12.11 19.85 11.77
C ALA A 170 -13.33 19.01 12.16
N VAL A 171 -13.88 19.28 13.34
CA VAL A 171 -15.14 18.72 13.80
C VAL A 171 -16.22 19.80 13.78
N VAL A 172 -17.30 19.52 13.05
CA VAL A 172 -18.52 20.34 13.06
C VAL A 172 -19.57 19.61 13.85
N TYR A 173 -20.28 20.28 14.75
CA TYR A 173 -21.30 19.60 15.57
C TYR A 173 -22.60 20.38 15.70
N ALA A 174 -23.71 19.66 15.64
CA ALA A 174 -25.04 20.20 15.93
C ALA A 174 -25.21 20.53 17.44
N PRO A 175 -26.14 21.44 17.81
CA PRO A 175 -26.40 21.79 19.20
C PRO A 175 -26.64 20.57 20.11
N GLY A 176 -26.01 20.59 21.29
CA GLY A 176 -26.07 19.50 22.27
C GLY A 176 -25.04 18.37 22.08
N LEU A 177 -24.21 18.41 21.02
CA LEU A 177 -23.20 17.37 20.75
C LEU A 177 -21.76 17.77 21.13
N ALA A 178 -21.56 18.95 21.72
CA ALA A 178 -20.24 19.50 22.03
C ALA A 178 -19.32 18.54 22.80
N LYS A 179 -19.85 17.81 23.81
CA LYS A 179 -19.06 16.85 24.59
C LYS A 179 -18.50 15.71 23.74
N SER A 180 -19.33 15.14 22.85
CA SER A 180 -18.90 14.10 21.91
C SER A 180 -17.97 14.67 20.85
N ALA A 181 -18.22 15.89 20.38
CA ALA A 181 -17.36 16.60 19.43
C ALA A 181 -15.94 16.74 19.95
N HIS A 182 -15.75 17.22 21.18
CA HIS A 182 -14.42 17.37 21.77
C HIS A 182 -13.71 16.03 22.02
N ARG A 183 -14.45 14.95 22.31
CA ARG A 183 -13.85 13.62 22.42
C ARG A 183 -13.36 13.10 21.08
N LEU A 184 -14.20 13.17 20.05
CA LEU A 184 -13.84 12.75 18.69
C LEU A 184 -12.73 13.63 18.13
N ALA A 185 -12.77 14.94 18.37
CA ALA A 185 -11.72 15.87 17.97
C ALA A 185 -10.34 15.47 18.54
N ARG A 186 -10.27 15.10 19.82
CA ARG A 186 -9.03 14.58 20.41
C ARG A 186 -8.59 13.28 19.75
N MET A 187 -9.53 12.36 19.50
CA MET A 187 -9.25 11.08 18.84
C MET A 187 -8.67 11.25 17.44
N ILE A 188 -9.15 12.21 16.65
CA ILE A 188 -8.73 12.43 15.26
C ILE A 188 -7.68 13.55 15.10
N HIS A 189 -7.19 14.09 16.22
CA HIS A 189 -6.29 15.26 16.27
C HIS A 189 -6.79 16.48 15.47
N ALA A 190 -8.09 16.79 15.60
CA ALA A 190 -8.69 17.94 14.93
C ALA A 190 -8.10 19.27 15.41
N VAL A 191 -7.78 20.14 14.47
CA VAL A 191 -7.26 21.50 14.72
C VAL A 191 -8.38 22.50 15.00
N THR A 192 -9.63 22.15 14.70
CA THR A 192 -10.79 23.04 14.84
C THR A 192 -12.02 22.25 15.27
N VAL A 193 -12.77 22.77 16.24
CA VAL A 193 -14.02 22.18 16.73
C VAL A 193 -15.04 23.30 16.85
N VAL A 194 -16.08 23.28 16.01
CA VAL A 194 -17.03 24.40 15.90
C VAL A 194 -18.49 23.93 15.78
N PRO A 195 -19.46 24.76 16.19
CA PRO A 195 -20.87 24.50 15.93
C PRO A 195 -21.20 24.44 14.43
N SER A 196 -22.30 23.79 14.09
CA SER A 196 -22.89 23.86 12.74
C SER A 196 -23.25 25.29 12.36
N GLY A 197 -23.01 25.67 11.10
CA GLY A 197 -23.26 27.02 10.57
C GLY A 197 -22.05 27.95 10.60
N THR A 198 -20.93 27.52 11.21
CA THR A 198 -19.66 28.26 11.15
C THR A 198 -18.97 28.07 9.79
N ASN A 199 -18.45 29.16 9.22
CA ASN A 199 -17.64 29.09 8.01
C ASN A 199 -16.30 28.41 8.29
N LEU A 200 -15.92 27.43 7.48
CA LEU A 200 -14.70 26.64 7.67
C LEU A 200 -13.70 26.84 6.54
N MET A 201 -12.43 26.57 6.86
CA MET A 201 -11.38 26.47 5.85
C MET A 201 -11.72 25.38 4.83
N LYS A 202 -11.45 25.65 3.55
CA LYS A 202 -11.56 24.68 2.48
C LYS A 202 -10.40 23.69 2.53
N GLY A 203 -10.59 22.48 2.00
CA GLY A 203 -9.52 21.49 1.83
C GLY A 203 -9.12 20.70 3.09
N VAL A 204 -9.91 20.81 4.17
CA VAL A 204 -9.71 20.06 5.42
C VAL A 204 -10.57 18.80 5.47
N ASN A 205 -10.14 17.80 6.22
CA ASN A 205 -10.97 16.63 6.52
C ASN A 205 -12.03 17.03 7.56
N LEU A 206 -13.29 16.69 7.31
CA LEU A 206 -14.43 17.07 8.14
C LEU A 206 -15.04 15.85 8.80
N LEU A 207 -15.22 15.94 10.12
CA LEU A 207 -16.09 15.06 10.88
C LEU A 207 -17.32 15.87 11.33
N VAL A 208 -18.47 15.56 10.78
CA VAL A 208 -19.73 16.27 11.04
C VAL A 208 -20.59 15.42 11.97
N LEU A 209 -20.99 15.98 13.09
CA LEU A 209 -21.84 15.34 14.09
C LEU A 209 -23.24 15.94 14.02
N GLU A 210 -24.20 15.10 13.66
CA GLU A 210 -25.59 15.49 13.46
C GLU A 210 -26.49 14.78 14.48
N ARG A 211 -27.65 15.38 14.72
CA ARG A 211 -28.73 14.71 15.46
C ARG A 211 -29.57 13.90 14.48
N GLY A 212 -30.18 12.82 14.95
CA GLY A 212 -31.08 12.01 14.14
C GLY A 212 -30.96 10.53 14.41
N ARG A 213 -31.40 9.74 13.44
CA ARG A 213 -31.23 8.28 13.43
C ARG A 213 -29.75 7.93 13.36
N THR A 214 -29.40 6.74 13.85
CA THR A 214 -28.03 6.24 13.78
C THR A 214 -27.63 6.02 12.32
N ALA A 215 -26.80 6.92 11.80
CA ALA A 215 -26.23 6.82 10.47
C ALA A 215 -24.76 7.26 10.52
N ILE A 216 -23.86 6.48 9.92
CA ILE A 216 -22.47 6.87 9.71
C ILE A 216 -22.11 6.59 8.26
N TRP A 217 -21.68 7.61 7.54
CA TRP A 217 -21.26 7.49 6.15
C TRP A 217 -20.15 8.49 5.88
N ALA A 218 -19.43 8.28 4.79
CA ALA A 218 -18.34 9.16 4.40
C ALA A 218 -18.29 9.35 2.89
N GLN A 219 -17.70 10.45 2.46
CA GLN A 219 -17.44 10.74 1.06
C GLN A 219 -16.08 11.45 0.91
N VAL A 220 -15.43 11.22 -0.23
CA VAL A 220 -14.34 12.09 -0.70
C VAL A 220 -14.97 13.36 -1.29
N MET A 221 -14.39 14.52 -1.01
CA MET A 221 -14.84 15.83 -1.50
C MET A 221 -14.10 16.28 -2.78
N GLY A 222 -13.33 15.37 -3.37
CA GLY A 222 -12.59 15.51 -4.61
C GLY A 222 -12.72 14.24 -5.44
N SER A 223 -11.71 13.95 -6.27
CA SER A 223 -11.75 12.84 -7.23
C SER A 223 -10.71 11.76 -6.97
N HIS A 224 -9.75 12.00 -6.06
CA HIS A 224 -8.60 11.13 -5.85
C HIS A 224 -8.47 10.68 -4.39
N PRO A 225 -7.91 9.49 -4.13
CA PRO A 225 -7.49 9.08 -2.80
C PRO A 225 -6.56 10.11 -2.16
N GLY A 226 -6.83 10.44 -0.89
CA GLY A 226 -6.13 11.50 -0.18
C GLY A 226 -6.68 12.92 -0.40
N ASP A 227 -7.71 13.10 -1.23
CA ASP A 227 -8.50 14.33 -1.23
C ASP A 227 -9.27 14.51 0.10
N PRO A 228 -9.74 15.73 0.41
CA PRO A 228 -10.45 16.00 1.65
C PRO A 228 -11.67 15.09 1.81
N VAL A 229 -11.91 14.60 3.02
CA VAL A 229 -13.07 13.71 3.30
C VAL A 229 -14.09 14.38 4.20
N ARG A 230 -15.35 13.98 4.04
CA ARG A 230 -16.43 14.33 4.95
C ARG A 230 -17.03 13.05 5.53
N PHE A 231 -16.81 12.83 6.82
CA PHE A 231 -17.50 11.82 7.61
C PHE A 231 -18.69 12.46 8.30
N VAL A 232 -19.86 11.85 8.19
CA VAL A 232 -21.07 12.27 8.90
C VAL A 232 -21.46 11.20 9.90
N VAL A 233 -21.67 11.62 11.14
CA VAL A 233 -22.09 10.77 12.26
C VAL A 233 -23.38 11.34 12.83
N SER A 234 -24.51 10.77 12.41
CA SER A 234 -25.84 11.12 12.92
C SER A 234 -26.26 10.15 14.01
N GLY A 235 -26.75 10.65 15.14
CA GLY A 235 -27.34 9.84 16.21
C GLY A 235 -26.39 8.85 16.92
N ALA A 236 -25.08 8.84 16.58
CA ALA A 236 -24.11 7.85 17.06
C ALA A 236 -22.82 8.47 17.60
N ALA A 237 -22.73 9.79 17.72
CA ALA A 237 -21.49 10.48 18.12
C ALA A 237 -20.92 10.00 19.46
N SER A 238 -21.78 9.79 20.48
CA SER A 238 -21.34 9.27 21.77
C SER A 238 -20.86 7.82 21.70
N LYS A 239 -21.55 6.98 20.91
CA LYS A 239 -21.21 5.57 20.72
C LYS A 239 -19.88 5.43 19.97
N LEU A 240 -19.69 6.18 18.89
CA LEU A 240 -18.44 6.19 18.14
C LEU A 240 -17.28 6.75 18.98
N ALA A 241 -17.51 7.80 19.77
CA ALA A 241 -16.49 8.35 20.67
C ALA A 241 -16.06 7.36 21.76
N ALA A 242 -16.96 6.48 22.20
CA ALA A 242 -16.66 5.44 23.19
C ALA A 242 -16.04 4.18 22.57
N ASN A 243 -16.43 3.84 21.34
CA ASN A 243 -15.94 2.68 20.60
C ASN A 243 -15.80 3.03 19.11
N PRO A 244 -14.60 3.48 18.66
CA PRO A 244 -14.36 3.74 17.23
C PRO A 244 -14.46 2.47 16.38
N GLY A 245 -14.26 1.28 16.97
CA GLY A 245 -14.47 0.00 16.31
C GLY A 245 -15.93 -0.30 15.93
N LEU A 246 -16.90 0.54 16.32
CA LEU A 246 -18.32 0.43 15.94
C LEU A 246 -18.52 0.26 14.42
N VAL A 247 -17.66 0.90 13.63
CA VAL A 247 -17.74 0.88 12.17
C VAL A 247 -16.72 -0.05 11.52
N ARG A 248 -15.89 -0.76 12.28
CA ARG A 248 -14.80 -1.57 11.72
C ARG A 248 -15.33 -2.56 10.67
N TYR A 249 -14.64 -2.62 9.52
CA TYR A 249 -15.02 -3.44 8.35
C TYR A 249 -16.39 -3.08 7.76
N ARG A 250 -16.82 -1.81 7.85
CA ARG A 250 -18.07 -1.35 7.24
C ARG A 250 -17.80 -0.36 6.10
N TYR A 251 -18.58 -0.44 5.04
CA TYR A 251 -18.60 0.59 3.99
C TYR A 251 -19.32 1.84 4.50
N ASP A 252 -20.45 1.62 5.17
CA ASP A 252 -21.27 2.60 5.86
C ASP A 252 -21.99 1.94 7.05
N LEU A 253 -22.65 2.74 7.86
CA LEU A 253 -23.59 2.29 8.88
C LEU A 253 -24.89 3.05 8.72
N LEU A 254 -25.76 2.63 7.81
CA LEU A 254 -27.09 3.22 7.62
C LEU A 254 -28.13 2.35 8.35
N ARG A 255 -28.83 2.89 9.37
CA ARG A 255 -29.87 2.18 10.16
C ARG A 255 -31.16 2.99 10.35
#